data_AF-A0AAV3QLK8-F1
#
_entry.id   AF-A0AAV3QLK8-F1
#
_cell.length_a   1.000
_cell.length_b   1.000
_cell.length_c   1.000
_cell.angle_alpha   90.00
_cell.angle_beta   90.00
_cell.angle_gamma   90.00
#
_symmetry.space_group_name_H-M   'P 1'
#
loop_
_entity.id
_entity.type
_entity.pdbx_description
1 polymer ?
#
loop_
_entity_poly.entity_id
_entity_poly.type
_entity_poly.pdbx_seq_one_letter_code
_entity_poly.pdbx_strand_id
1 'polypeptide(L)'
;MSSYKSSATPIDTKSKLGVVSGIPYEDPTLFCSLAGALQILTFTRPDISYAVQQLCLFMHAPMTDHMFALKSVLRYIQGTLDYGLH
;
A
#
# COMPACT_ATOMS: atom_id res chain seq x y z
N MET A 1 -4.41 -25.05 -7.22
CA MET A 1 -3.17 -24.24 -7.11
C MET A 1 -3.28 -23.07 -8.08
N SER A 2 -3.78 -21.93 -7.61
CA SER A 2 -4.02 -20.76 -8.47
C SER A 2 -2.78 -19.87 -8.48
N SER A 3 -2.13 -19.78 -9.65
CA SER A 3 -0.94 -18.97 -9.91
C SER A 3 -1.28 -17.48 -9.79
N TYR A 4 -0.73 -16.82 -8.76
CA TYR A 4 -0.86 -15.38 -8.56
C TYR A 4 0.33 -14.68 -9.24
N LYS A 5 0.08 -13.92 -10.31
CA LYS A 5 1.12 -13.24 -11.10
C LYS A 5 1.69 -12.05 -10.32
N SER A 6 3.02 -11.99 -10.21
CA SER A 6 3.77 -10.87 -9.64
C SER A 6 3.60 -9.61 -10.49
N SER A 7 3.25 -8.50 -9.86
CA SER A 7 3.18 -7.18 -10.49
C SER A 7 4.54 -6.48 -10.34
N ALA A 8 5.09 -6.00 -11.46
CA ALA A 8 6.46 -5.46 -11.55
C ALA A 8 6.59 -3.97 -11.19
N THR A 9 5.49 -3.28 -10.90
CA THR A 9 5.50 -1.85 -10.57
C THR A 9 4.62 -1.56 -9.36
N PRO A 10 5.15 -0.87 -8.33
CA PRO A 10 4.41 -0.59 -7.10
C PRO A 10 3.26 0.41 -7.30
N ILE A 11 3.32 1.26 -8.33
CA ILE A 11 2.32 2.29 -8.63
C ILE A 11 2.17 2.41 -10.15
N ASP A 12 0.96 2.18 -10.68
CA ASP A 12 0.58 2.65 -12.01
C ASP A 12 0.21 4.13 -11.91
N THR A 13 1.16 5.01 -12.25
CA THR A 13 0.99 6.47 -12.15
C THR A 13 0.14 7.06 -13.30
N LYS A 14 -0.72 6.27 -13.95
CA LYS A 14 -1.54 6.73 -15.09
C LYS A 14 -3.04 6.67 -14.88
N SER A 15 -3.51 6.03 -13.82
CA SER A 15 -4.93 6.03 -13.49
C SER A 15 -5.24 7.27 -12.64
N LYS A 16 -5.35 8.41 -13.33
CA LYS A 16 -6.15 9.59 -12.99
C LYS A 16 -6.86 9.40 -11.63
N LEU A 17 -6.26 9.92 -10.55
CA LEU A 17 -6.94 10.16 -9.27
C LEU A 17 -7.96 11.26 -9.54
N GLY A 18 -8.98 10.92 -10.32
CA GLY A 18 -10.12 11.75 -10.60
C GLY A 18 -10.83 11.96 -9.28
N VAL A 19 -11.15 13.23 -9.03
CA VAL A 19 -12.15 13.68 -8.06
C VAL A 19 -13.43 12.88 -8.28
N VAL A 20 -13.53 11.73 -7.65
CA VAL A 20 -14.75 10.95 -7.47
C VAL A 20 -14.66 10.46 -6.04
N SER A 21 -15.64 10.85 -5.24
CA SER A 21 -15.90 10.35 -3.89
C SER A 21 -15.63 8.85 -3.78
N GLY A 22 -14.45 8.48 -3.29
CA GLY A 22 -14.16 7.10 -2.91
C GLY A 22 -15.04 6.72 -1.72
N ILE A 23 -15.55 5.49 -1.69
CA ILE A 23 -16.32 4.99 -0.55
C ILE A 23 -15.39 5.06 0.68
N PRO A 24 -15.79 5.79 1.74
CA PRO A 24 -15.02 5.84 2.98
C PRO A 24 -14.72 4.41 3.43
N TYR A 25 -13.48 4.15 3.81
CA TYR A 25 -13.14 2.85 4.35
C TYR A 25 -13.86 2.66 5.69
N GLU A 26 -14.58 1.54 5.82
CA GLU A 26 -15.46 1.26 6.96
C GLU A 26 -14.71 1.25 8.31
N ASP A 27 -13.41 0.96 8.28
CA ASP A 27 -12.61 0.69 9.48
C ASP A 27 -11.30 1.51 9.53
N PRO A 28 -11.35 2.82 9.78
CA PRO A 28 -10.17 3.70 9.73
C PRO A 28 -9.05 3.28 10.70
N THR A 29 -9.41 2.63 11.81
CA THR A 29 -8.45 2.09 12.80
C THR A 29 -7.56 1.00 12.22
N LEU A 30 -8.13 0.07 11.45
CA LEU A 30 -7.38 -0.99 10.76
C LEU A 30 -6.42 -0.41 9.73
N PHE A 31 -6.87 0.57 8.95
CA PHE A 31 -6.00 1.26 7.99
C PHE A 31 -4.82 1.95 8.70
N CYS A 32 -5.11 2.66 9.79
CA CYS A 32 -4.10 3.38 10.57
C CYS A 32 -3.06 2.43 11.19
N SER A 33 -3.50 1.30 11.75
CA SER A 33 -2.62 0.26 12.31
C SER A 33 -1.70 -0.35 11.24
N LEU A 34 -2.26 -0.68 10.07
CA LEU A 34 -1.51 -1.22 8.95
C LEU A 34 -0.51 -0.21 8.37
N ALA A 35 -0.92 1.04 8.18
CA ALA A 35 -0.05 2.12 7.73
C ALA A 35 1.10 2.36 8.72
N GLY A 36 0.83 2.32 10.03
CA GLY A 36 1.86 2.40 11.07
C GLY A 36 2.87 1.25 11.02
N ALA A 37 2.39 0.02 10.84
CA ALA A 37 3.27 -1.15 10.69
C ALA A 37 4.15 -1.03 9.44
N LEU A 38 3.57 -0.59 8.32
CA LEU A 38 4.31 -0.32 7.09
C LEU A 38 5.35 0.79 7.26
N GLN A 39 5.03 1.83 8.05
CA GLN A 39 5.95 2.93 8.32
C GLN A 39 7.11 2.56 9.23
N ILE A 40 6.99 1.51 10.04
CA ILE A 40 8.15 0.92 10.71
C ILE A 40 9.00 0.13 9.70
N LEU A 41 8.35 -0.57 8.76
CA LEU A 41 9.04 -1.38 7.76
C LEU A 41 9.87 -0.54 6.77
N THR A 42 9.51 0.73 6.53
CA THR A 42 10.30 1.64 5.68
C THR A 42 11.71 1.88 6.20
N PHE A 43 11.95 1.75 7.52
CA PHE A 43 13.29 1.89 8.10
C PHE A 43 14.26 0.81 7.63
N THR A 44 13.77 -0.41 7.40
CA THR A 44 14.59 -1.52 6.89
C THR A 44 14.43 -1.72 5.39
N ARG A 45 13.38 -1.18 4.78
CA ARG A 45 13.12 -1.27 3.33
C ARG A 45 12.75 0.10 2.72
N PRO A 46 13.75 0.90 2.30
CA PRO A 46 13.50 2.20 1.69
C PRO A 46 12.76 2.13 0.35
N ASP A 47 12.76 0.95 -0.29
CA ASP A 47 12.08 0.68 -1.57
C ASP A 47 10.56 0.93 -1.51
N ILE A 48 9.93 0.71 -0.36
CA ILE A 48 8.48 0.96 -0.16
C ILE A 48 8.19 2.33 0.47
N SER A 49 9.21 3.08 0.89
CA SER A 49 9.05 4.34 1.63
C SER A 49 8.16 5.34 0.91
N TYR A 50 8.32 5.47 -0.40
CA TYR A 50 7.51 6.40 -1.19
C TYR A 50 6.02 6.03 -1.14
N ALA A 51 5.69 4.76 -1.37
CA ALA A 51 4.30 4.29 -1.37
C ALA A 51 3.66 4.43 0.01
N VAL A 52 4.39 4.09 1.08
CA VAL A 52 3.91 4.22 2.46
C VAL A 52 3.71 5.69 2.82
N GLN A 53 4.63 6.58 2.46
CA GLN A 53 4.50 8.02 2.71
C GLN A 53 3.23 8.58 2.05
N GLN A 54 2.92 8.18 0.82
CA GLN A 54 1.69 8.58 0.13
C GLN A 54 0.45 8.08 0.88
N LEU A 55 0.43 6.83 1.33
CA LEU A 55 -0.68 6.28 2.10
C LEU A 55 -0.89 7.00 3.44
N CYS A 56 0.20 7.41 4.10
CA CYS A 56 0.14 8.11 5.38
C CYS A 56 -0.50 9.50 5.26
N LEU A 57 -0.40 10.17 4.11
CA LEU A 57 -1.08 11.44 3.86
C LEU A 57 -2.61 11.31 3.91
N PHE A 58 -3.14 10.12 3.57
CA PHE A 58 -4.58 9.85 3.53
C PHE A 58 -5.11 9.18 4.81
N MET A 59 -4.33 9.10 5.89
CA MET A 59 -4.76 8.50 7.17
C MET A 59 -5.94 9.23 7.82
N HIS A 60 -6.11 10.53 7.55
CA HIS A 60 -7.23 11.32 8.07
C HIS A 60 -8.56 11.03 7.37
N ALA A 61 -8.54 10.47 6.16
CA ALA A 61 -9.72 10.13 5.38
C ALA A 61 -9.41 8.91 4.48
N PRO A 62 -9.30 7.70 5.07
CA PRO A 62 -8.99 6.50 4.30
C PRO A 62 -10.15 6.18 3.36
N MET A 63 -9.83 5.98 2.09
CA MET A 63 -10.77 5.57 1.05
C MET A 63 -10.47 4.13 0.65
N THR A 64 -11.44 3.48 0.03
CA THR A 64 -11.29 2.12 -0.50
C THR A 64 -10.11 1.99 -1.46
N ASP A 65 -9.84 3.00 -2.29
CA ASP A 65 -8.67 3.05 -3.17
C ASP A 65 -7.33 3.05 -2.40
N HIS A 66 -7.25 3.82 -1.31
CA HIS A 66 -6.06 3.84 -0.45
C HIS A 66 -5.82 2.48 0.20
N MET A 67 -6.89 1.80 0.63
CA MET A 67 -6.78 0.44 1.16
C MET A 67 -6.35 -0.57 0.08
N PHE A 68 -6.79 -0.39 -1.17
CA PHE A 68 -6.36 -1.24 -2.28
C PHE A 68 -4.86 -1.06 -2.58
N ALA A 69 -4.39 0.18 -2.60
CA ALA A 69 -2.97 0.50 -2.74
C ALA A 69 -2.14 -0.08 -1.57
N LEU A 70 -2.63 0.04 -0.33
CA LEU A 70 -2.00 -0.55 0.85
C LEU A 70 -1.88 -2.08 0.73
N LYS A 71 -2.94 -2.76 0.28
CA LYS A 71 -2.91 -4.21 0.01
C LYS A 71 -1.93 -4.59 -1.10
N SER A 72 -1.77 -3.75 -2.12
CA SER A 72 -0.77 -3.95 -3.17
C SER A 72 0.66 -3.88 -2.60
N VAL A 73 0.94 -2.90 -1.74
CA VAL A 73 2.23 -2.78 -1.03
C VAL A 73 2.49 -4.01 -0.16
N LEU A 74 1.49 -4.48 0.60
CA LEU A 74 1.62 -5.71 1.40
C LEU A 74 1.94 -6.93 0.53
N ARG A 75 1.27 -7.06 -0.62
CA ARG A 75 1.53 -8.17 -1.55
C ARG A 75 2.92 -8.07 -2.18
N TYR A 76 3.39 -6.86 -2.47
CA TYR A 76 4.75 -6.62 -2.93
C TYR A 76 5.78 -7.02 -1.87
N ILE A 77 5.55 -6.64 -0.61
CA ILE A 77 6.40 -7.07 0.52
C ILE A 77 6.42 -8.60 0.60
N GLN A 78 5.26 -9.26 0.56
CA GLN A 78 5.18 -10.73 0.59
C GLN A 78 5.92 -11.39 -0.59
N GLY A 79 5.81 -10.85 -1.80
CA GLY A 79 6.50 -11.37 -2.98
C GLY A 79 8.01 -11.08 -2.99
N THR A 80 8.46 -10.09 -2.24
CA THR A 80 9.87 -9.69 -2.11
C THR A 80 10.50 -10.17 -0.81
N LEU A 81 9.80 -10.98 0.00
CA LEU A 81 10.37 -11.69 1.15
C LEU A 81 11.42 -12.72 0.68
N ASP A 82 11.14 -13.41 -0.43
CA ASP A 82 12.03 -14.43 -1.00
C ASP A 82 13.27 -13.83 -1.70
N TYR A 83 13.16 -12.58 -2.17
CA TYR A 83 14.24 -11.90 -2.88
C TYR A 83 15.46 -11.54 -2.01
N GLY A 84 15.41 -11.76 -0.69
CA GLY A 84 16.56 -11.60 0.18
C GLY A 84 17.23 -10.23 0.12
N LEU A 85 16.48 -9.18 -0.27
CA LEU A 85 16.94 -7.80 -0.18
C LEU A 85 16.94 -7.43 1.31
N HIS A 86 18.09 -7.71 1.93
CA HIS A 86 18.48 -7.40 3.30
C HIS A 86 19.31 -6.12 3.28
#